data_AF-A0A4R6T4E1-F1
#
_entry.id   AF-A0A4R6T4E1-F1
#
_cell.length_a   1.000
_cell.length_b   1.000
_cell.length_c   1.000
_cell.angle_alpha   90.00
_cell.angle_beta   90.00
_cell.angle_gamma   90.00
#
_symmetry.space_group_name_H-M   'P 1'
#
loop_
_entity.id
_entity.type
_entity.pdbx_description
1 polymer ?
#
loop_
_entity_poly.entity_id
_entity_poly.type
_entity_poly.pdbx_seq_one_letter_code
_entity_poly.pdbx_strand_id
1 'polypeptide(L)'
;MRRYFYAKGNEQVGPMTLEELKNADIKPDNLIWYEGLSNWEPAGGLEELKEVFELMPPPLEVEGSGLAGESEKSFHKSLNSLERKKRNKFSEIFSPEGRIGRTEYGLTIILAYVFIFIASIIIQEMDPNNGILAMILLVCYVLLFIIITAQGAKRCHDRGNSGWFQFIPFYGFWMLFAPGEKGINKYGPNPKGL
;
A
#
# COMPACT_ATOMS: atom_id res chain seq x y z
N MET A 1 -16.37 -7.13 -45.82
CA MET A 1 -14.98 -7.08 -45.31
C MET A 1 -15.02 -7.37 -43.82
N ARG A 2 -14.19 -8.29 -43.32
CA ARG A 2 -14.11 -8.59 -41.89
C ARG A 2 -13.51 -7.39 -41.14
N ARG A 3 -14.00 -7.14 -39.93
CA ARG A 3 -13.46 -6.16 -38.99
C ARG A 3 -12.79 -6.90 -37.85
N TYR A 4 -11.53 -6.57 -37.58
CA TYR A 4 -10.71 -7.20 -36.56
C TYR A 4 -10.50 -6.24 -35.38
N PHE A 5 -10.31 -6.83 -34.22
CA PHE A 5 -9.92 -6.17 -32.98
C PHE A 5 -8.74 -6.93 -32.40
N TYR A 6 -7.79 -6.23 -31.79
CA TYR A 6 -6.69 -6.86 -31.05
C TYR A 6 -6.55 -6.25 -29.66
N ALA A 7 -6.08 -7.06 -28.71
CA ALA A 7 -5.82 -6.62 -27.35
C ALA A 7 -4.39 -6.04 -27.23
N LYS A 8 -4.26 -4.83 -26.70
CA LYS A 8 -2.98 -4.20 -26.37
C LYS A 8 -2.95 -3.88 -24.88
N GLY A 9 -2.38 -4.78 -24.08
CA GLY A 9 -2.45 -4.69 -22.62
C GLY A 9 -3.87 -4.95 -22.13
N ASN A 10 -4.52 -3.94 -21.54
CA ASN A 10 -5.89 -4.05 -21.00
C ASN A 10 -6.93 -3.29 -21.84
N GLU A 11 -6.55 -2.85 -23.04
CA GLU A 11 -7.40 -2.08 -23.96
C GLU A 11 -7.65 -2.87 -25.25
N GLN A 12 -8.86 -2.72 -25.79
CA GLN A 12 -9.27 -3.26 -27.09
C GLN A 12 -9.06 -2.20 -28.17
N VAL A 13 -8.32 -2.54 -29.22
CA VAL A 13 -8.03 -1.66 -30.35
C VAL A 13 -8.76 -2.18 -31.60
N GLY A 14 -9.57 -1.32 -32.23
CA GLY A 14 -10.36 -1.63 -33.43
C GLY A 14 -11.64 -0.79 -33.51
N PRO A 15 -12.53 -1.03 -34.49
CA PRO A 15 -12.44 -2.04 -35.55
C PRO A 15 -11.46 -1.62 -36.66
N MET A 16 -10.59 -2.54 -37.07
CA MET A 16 -9.65 -2.33 -38.17
C MET A 16 -9.81 -3.38 -39.27
N THR A 17 -9.31 -3.08 -40.47
CA THR A 17 -9.26 -4.00 -41.61
C THR A 17 -8.05 -4.94 -41.51
N LEU A 18 -8.05 -6.02 -42.30
CA LEU A 18 -6.92 -6.95 -42.34
C LEU A 18 -5.62 -6.26 -42.77
N GLU A 19 -5.66 -5.31 -43.70
CA GLU A 19 -4.47 -4.57 -44.15
C GLU A 19 -3.91 -3.65 -43.06
N GLU A 20 -4.78 -2.97 -42.31
CA GLU A 20 -4.37 -2.16 -41.16
C GLU A 20 -3.79 -3.04 -40.05
N LEU A 21 -4.35 -4.25 -39.85
CA LEU A 21 -3.87 -5.22 -38.86
C LEU A 21 -2.49 -5.77 -39.22
N LYS A 22 -2.22 -6.01 -40.51
CA LYS A 22 -0.89 -6.44 -41.00
C LYS A 22 0.19 -5.36 -40.80
N ASN A 23 -0.21 -4.09 -40.87
CA ASN A 23 0.70 -2.95 -40.64
C ASN A 23 0.80 -2.55 -39.16
N ALA A 24 0.00 -3.15 -38.28
CA ALA A 24 0.11 -2.94 -36.85
C ALA A 24 1.27 -3.80 -36.29
N ASP A 25 2.01 -3.25 -35.32
CA ASP A 25 3.08 -3.95 -34.60
C ASP A 25 2.48 -4.98 -33.62
N ILE A 26 1.84 -6.01 -34.18
CA ILE A 26 1.22 -7.12 -33.46
C ILE A 26 2.17 -8.31 -33.40
N LYS A 27 2.16 -9.01 -32.26
CA LYS A 27 2.94 -10.23 -32.05
C LYS A 27 2.04 -11.47 -32.18
N PRO A 28 2.62 -12.67 -32.43
CA PRO A 28 1.84 -13.91 -32.56
C PRO A 28 0.97 -14.25 -31.34
N ASP A 29 1.38 -13.80 -30.15
CA ASP A 29 0.72 -14.00 -28.85
C ASP A 29 -0.38 -12.97 -28.56
N ASN A 30 -0.50 -11.91 -29.36
CA ASN A 30 -1.58 -10.94 -29.20
C ASN A 30 -2.94 -11.60 -29.46
N LEU A 31 -3.90 -11.36 -28.57
CA LEU A 31 -5.27 -11.84 -28.73
C LEU A 31 -6.00 -11.00 -29.79
N ILE A 32 -6.63 -11.70 -30.74
CA ILE A 32 -7.41 -11.12 -31.84
C ILE A 32 -8.84 -11.66 -31.78
N TRP A 33 -9.79 -10.79 -32.12
CA TRP A 33 -11.19 -11.15 -32.28
C TRP A 33 -11.76 -10.52 -33.55
N TYR A 34 -12.64 -11.24 -34.24
CA TYR A 34 -13.41 -10.71 -35.36
C TYR A 34 -14.83 -11.29 -35.34
N GLU A 35 -15.74 -10.64 -36.05
CA GLU A 35 -17.13 -11.05 -36.17
C GLU A 35 -17.22 -12.45 -36.81
N GLY A 36 -17.56 -13.45 -35.98
CA GLY A 36 -17.56 -14.87 -36.34
C GLY A 36 -16.77 -15.78 -35.39
N LEU A 37 -15.93 -15.20 -34.53
CA LEU A 37 -15.24 -15.94 -33.46
C LEU A 37 -16.05 -15.93 -32.16
N SER A 38 -16.13 -17.11 -31.52
CA SER A 38 -16.78 -17.27 -30.22
C SER A 38 -15.96 -16.66 -29.07
N ASN A 39 -14.63 -16.63 -29.21
CA ASN A 39 -13.68 -16.14 -28.20
C ASN A 39 -12.49 -15.43 -28.86
N TRP A 40 -11.71 -14.71 -28.05
CA TRP A 40 -10.42 -14.15 -28.48
C TRP A 40 -9.43 -15.27 -28.78
N GLU A 41 -8.77 -15.22 -29.93
CA GLU A 41 -7.79 -16.22 -30.37
C GLU A 41 -6.41 -15.59 -30.61
N PRO A 42 -5.30 -16.31 -30.38
CA PRO A 42 -3.96 -15.79 -30.67
C PRO A 42 -3.80 -15.45 -32.15
N ALA A 43 -3.18 -14.30 -32.45
CA ALA A 43 -2.94 -13.84 -33.81
C ALA A 43 -2.21 -14.86 -34.67
N GLY A 44 -1.24 -15.59 -34.09
CA GLY A 44 -0.47 -16.62 -34.78
C GLY A 44 -1.28 -17.85 -35.22
N GLY A 45 -2.49 -18.05 -34.68
CA GLY A 45 -3.40 -19.13 -35.08
C GLY A 45 -4.20 -18.84 -36.35
N LEU A 46 -4.21 -17.58 -36.82
CA LEU A 46 -4.96 -17.19 -38.00
C LEU A 46 -4.10 -17.42 -39.26
N GLU A 47 -4.57 -18.31 -40.15
CA GLU A 47 -3.89 -18.61 -41.42
C GLU A 47 -3.64 -17.34 -42.26
N GLU A 48 -4.52 -16.33 -42.14
CA GLU A 48 -4.43 -15.02 -42.82
C GLU A 48 -3.27 -14.13 -42.31
N LEU A 49 -2.76 -14.38 -41.09
CA LEU A 49 -1.68 -13.63 -40.45
C LEU A 49 -0.36 -14.40 -40.36
N LYS A 50 -0.39 -15.70 -40.68
CA LYS A 50 0.77 -16.59 -40.67
C LYS A 50 1.92 -16.08 -41.56
N GLU A 51 1.58 -15.54 -42.74
CA GLU A 51 2.55 -14.93 -43.68
C GLU A 51 3.31 -13.73 -43.06
N VAL A 52 2.68 -13.00 -42.13
CA VAL A 52 3.32 -11.86 -41.44
C VAL A 52 4.32 -12.35 -40.40
N PHE A 53 3.96 -13.43 -39.68
CA PHE A 53 4.77 -13.98 -38.60
C PHE A 53 5.90 -14.89 -39.09
N GLU A 54 5.78 -15.49 -40.27
CA GLU A 54 6.86 -16.30 -40.88
C GLU A 54 8.09 -15.48 -41.29
N LEU A 55 7.94 -14.16 -41.48
CA LEU A 55 9.05 -13.25 -41.75
C LEU A 55 9.73 -12.71 -40.49
N MET A 56 9.19 -12.99 -39.31
CA MET A 56 9.79 -12.58 -38.04
C MET A 56 10.86 -13.60 -37.63
N PRO A 57 12.04 -13.15 -37.15
CA PRO A 57 13.05 -14.07 -36.66
C PRO A 57 12.45 -14.93 -35.53
N PRO A 58 12.70 -16.25 -35.52
CA PRO A 58 12.14 -17.15 -34.52
C PRO A 58 12.44 -16.63 -33.10
N PRO A 59 11.48 -16.72 -32.16
CA PRO A 59 11.70 -16.34 -30.77
C PRO A 59 12.90 -17.08 -30.21
N LEU A 60 13.77 -16.39 -29.47
CA LEU A 60 14.91 -17.00 -28.79
C LEU A 60 14.40 -18.11 -27.86
N GLU A 61 14.68 -19.37 -28.20
CA GLU A 61 14.42 -20.53 -27.36
C GLU A 61 15.30 -20.42 -26.11
N VAL A 62 14.73 -19.93 -25.00
CA VAL A 62 15.33 -20.12 -23.68
C VAL A 62 14.86 -21.50 -23.20
N GLU A 63 15.62 -22.55 -23.50
CA GLU A 63 15.47 -23.86 -22.87
C GLU A 63 15.61 -23.72 -21.35
N GLY A 64 14.47 -23.70 -20.65
CA GLY A 64 14.44 -23.54 -19.19
C GLY A 64 13.05 -23.36 -18.60
N SER A 65 11.99 -23.83 -19.25
CA SER A 65 10.65 -23.86 -18.65
C SER A 65 10.55 -25.01 -17.64
N GLY A 66 10.75 -24.73 -16.36
CA GLY A 66 10.41 -25.68 -15.29
C GLY A 66 10.95 -25.37 -13.90
N LEU A 67 12.11 -24.70 -13.78
CA LEU A 67 12.79 -24.54 -12.47
C LEU A 67 12.95 -23.07 -12.02
N ALA A 68 12.67 -22.10 -12.89
CA ALA A 68 12.79 -20.68 -12.55
C ALA A 68 11.64 -20.16 -11.66
N GLY A 69 10.43 -20.72 -11.81
CA GLY A 69 9.22 -20.16 -11.18
C GLY A 69 9.22 -20.22 -9.64
N GLU A 70 9.82 -21.23 -9.02
CA GLU A 70 9.90 -21.35 -7.56
C GLU A 70 11.07 -20.56 -6.98
N SER A 71 12.22 -20.58 -7.66
CA SER A 71 13.40 -19.78 -7.29
C SER A 71 13.09 -18.29 -7.35
N GLU A 72 12.47 -17.81 -8.43
CA GLU A 72 12.16 -16.41 -8.65
C GLU A 72 11.02 -15.94 -7.72
N LYS A 73 9.98 -16.76 -7.49
CA LYS A 73 8.94 -16.44 -6.50
C LYS A 73 9.48 -16.47 -5.07
N SER A 74 10.35 -17.42 -4.74
CA SER A 74 10.99 -17.51 -3.42
C SER A 74 11.95 -16.35 -3.18
N PHE A 75 12.74 -16.00 -4.18
CA PHE A 75 13.68 -14.88 -4.16
C PHE A 75 12.94 -13.55 -4.12
N HIS A 76 11.88 -13.36 -4.92
CA HIS A 76 11.07 -12.15 -4.88
C HIS A 76 10.25 -12.03 -3.59
N LYS A 77 9.74 -13.15 -3.05
CA LYS A 77 9.14 -13.19 -1.70
C LYS A 77 10.16 -12.89 -0.61
N SER A 78 11.40 -13.36 -0.75
CA SER A 78 12.51 -13.08 0.15
C SER A 78 12.90 -11.60 0.09
N LEU A 79 13.09 -11.03 -1.09
CA LEU A 79 13.34 -9.59 -1.30
C LEU A 79 12.21 -8.75 -0.72
N ASN A 80 10.95 -9.05 -1.03
CA ASN A 80 9.80 -8.38 -0.45
C ASN A 80 9.76 -8.52 1.08
N SER A 81 10.16 -9.68 1.63
CA SER A 81 10.26 -9.86 3.09
C SER A 81 11.40 -9.06 3.72
N LEU A 82 12.52 -8.88 3.00
CA LEU A 82 13.69 -8.12 3.43
C LEU A 82 13.43 -6.61 3.34
N GLU A 83 12.77 -6.14 2.28
CA GLU A 83 12.29 -4.77 2.14
C GLU A 83 11.24 -4.43 3.20
N ARG A 84 10.28 -5.32 3.46
CA ARG A 84 9.25 -5.14 4.49
C ARG A 84 9.83 -5.11 5.92
N LYS A 85 10.98 -5.75 6.14
CA LYS A 85 11.67 -5.81 7.45
C LYS A 85 12.47 -4.54 7.77
N LYS A 86 12.72 -3.67 6.78
CA LYS A 86 13.47 -2.42 6.95
C LYS A 86 12.57 -1.18 7.03
N ARG A 87 11.40 -1.29 7.65
CA ARG A 87 10.64 -0.11 8.06
C ARG A 87 11.26 0.46 9.34
N ASN A 88 11.72 1.69 9.27
CA ASN A 88 12.24 2.41 10.42
C ASN A 88 11.11 2.60 11.43
N LYS A 89 11.09 1.82 12.52
CA LYS A 89 10.05 1.91 13.57
C LYS A 89 9.89 3.34 14.14
N PHE A 90 10.94 4.16 14.07
CA PHE A 90 10.89 5.57 14.47
C PHE A 90 9.97 6.43 13.60
N SER A 91 9.94 6.23 12.28
CA SER A 91 9.03 6.98 11.41
C SER A 91 7.57 6.60 11.67
N GLU A 92 7.32 5.38 12.15
CA GLU A 92 5.97 4.90 12.47
C GLU A 92 5.37 5.58 13.71
N ILE A 93 6.17 6.21 14.57
CA ILE A 93 5.66 6.90 15.78
C ILE A 93 5.05 8.27 15.41
N PHE A 94 5.66 8.99 14.47
CA PHE A 94 5.26 10.34 14.04
C PHE A 94 4.30 10.35 12.84
N SER A 95 4.29 9.28 12.05
CA SER A 95 3.34 9.10 10.95
C SER A 95 1.92 8.87 11.50
N PRO A 96 0.85 9.52 11.01
CA PRO A 96 -0.53 9.19 11.37
C PRO A 96 -1.11 7.99 10.58
N GLU A 97 -0.35 7.44 9.63
CA GLU A 97 -0.78 6.32 8.79
C GLU A 97 -0.74 4.97 9.51
N GLY A 98 -1.64 4.09 9.09
CA GLY A 98 -1.76 2.73 9.62
C GLY A 98 -2.70 2.62 10.82
N ARG A 99 -2.54 1.50 11.54
CA ARG A 99 -3.44 1.05 12.60
C ARG A 99 -2.64 0.63 13.82
N ILE A 100 -3.11 1.00 15.01
CA ILE A 100 -2.54 0.53 16.27
C ILE A 100 -3.63 -0.05 17.17
N GLY A 101 -3.24 -1.07 17.94
CA GLY A 101 -4.12 -1.70 18.91
C GLY A 101 -4.24 -0.92 20.22
N ARG A 102 -5.16 -1.35 21.07
CA ARG A 102 -5.37 -0.76 22.41
C ARG A 102 -4.14 -0.78 23.32
N THR A 103 -3.28 -1.80 23.19
CA THR A 103 -2.10 -1.99 24.05
C THR A 103 -1.02 -0.95 23.74
N GLU A 104 -0.73 -0.76 22.45
CA GLU A 104 0.23 0.24 21.99
C GLU A 104 -0.27 1.64 22.28
N TYR A 105 -1.53 1.94 21.94
CA TYR A 105 -2.16 3.22 22.25
C TYR A 105 -2.18 3.50 23.76
N GLY A 106 -2.59 2.52 24.57
CA GLY A 106 -2.62 2.65 26.03
C GLY A 106 -1.22 2.91 26.62
N LEU A 107 -0.18 2.24 26.11
CA LEU A 107 1.20 2.49 26.51
C LEU A 107 1.64 3.92 26.16
N THR A 108 1.33 4.42 24.96
CA THR A 108 1.62 5.82 24.58
C THR A 108 0.97 6.80 25.55
N ILE A 109 -0.32 6.58 25.88
CA ILE A 109 -1.05 7.45 26.80
C ILE A 109 -0.44 7.41 28.21
N ILE A 110 -0.09 6.22 28.72
CA ILE A 110 0.58 6.08 30.04
C ILE A 110 1.90 6.84 30.06
N LEU A 111 2.76 6.65 29.05
CA LEU A 111 4.06 7.33 28.97
C LEU A 111 3.89 8.85 28.86
N ALA A 112 2.89 9.32 28.11
CA ALA A 112 2.55 10.73 28.03
C ALA A 112 2.15 11.31 29.39
N TYR A 113 1.28 10.62 30.14
CA TYR A 113 0.89 11.07 31.48
C TYR A 113 2.05 11.08 32.48
N VAL A 114 2.94 10.08 32.43
CA VAL A 114 4.16 10.05 33.24
C VAL A 114 5.06 11.25 32.92
N PHE A 115 5.27 11.54 31.63
CA PHE A 115 6.03 12.71 31.21
C PHE A 115 5.41 14.01 31.72
N ILE A 116 4.09 14.20 31.53
CA ILE A 116 3.36 15.40 31.96
C ILE A 116 3.45 15.56 33.48
N PHE A 117 3.35 14.46 34.24
CA PHE A 117 3.48 14.47 35.70
C PHE A 117 4.87 14.89 36.15
N ILE A 118 5.94 14.37 35.54
CA ILE A 118 7.31 14.77 35.86
C ILE A 118 7.52 16.25 35.47
N ALA A 119 7.06 16.66 34.30
CA ALA A 119 7.16 18.04 33.83
C ALA A 119 6.42 19.01 34.75
N SER A 120 5.27 18.64 35.33
CA SER A 120 4.53 19.50 36.25
C SER A 120 5.24 19.70 37.59
N ILE A 121 5.99 18.71 38.08
CA ILE A 121 6.86 18.85 39.25
C ILE A 121 8.01 19.83 38.92
N ILE A 122 8.66 19.66 37.76
CA ILE A 122 9.74 20.55 37.32
C ILE A 122 9.26 22.00 37.20
N ILE A 123 8.08 22.23 36.62
CA ILE A 123 7.51 23.57 36.44
C ILE A 123 7.24 24.26 37.79
N GLN A 124 6.78 23.51 38.81
CA GLN A 124 6.50 24.07 40.13
C GLN A 124 7.76 24.54 40.86
N GLU A 125 8.89 23.87 40.65
CA GLU A 125 10.18 24.21 41.25
C GLU A 125 11.00 25.20 40.39
N MET A 126 10.54 25.54 39.17
CA MET A 126 11.27 26.36 38.23
C MET A 126 11.19 27.85 38.57
N ASP A 127 12.34 28.55 38.55
CA ASP A 127 12.37 30.03 38.57
C ASP A 127 11.63 30.58 37.34
N PRO A 128 10.60 31.43 37.52
CA PRO A 128 9.83 32.03 36.42
C PRO A 128 10.68 32.80 35.39
N ASN A 129 11.88 33.26 35.78
CA ASN A 129 12.78 33.98 34.87
C ASN A 129 13.67 33.05 34.03
N ASN A 130 13.63 31.73 34.26
CA ASN A 130 14.40 30.75 33.50
C ASN A 130 13.75 30.43 32.14
N GLY A 131 13.89 31.37 31.20
CA GLY A 131 13.32 31.25 29.86
C GLY A 131 13.86 30.08 29.04
N ILE A 132 15.09 29.63 29.26
CA ILE A 132 15.69 28.52 28.49
C ILE A 132 14.98 27.21 28.83
N LEU A 133 14.81 26.90 30.13
CA LEU A 133 14.13 25.67 30.53
C LEU A 133 12.66 25.68 30.10
N ALA A 134 11.99 26.83 30.18
CA ALA A 134 10.63 27.00 29.68
C ALA A 134 10.52 26.69 28.17
N MET A 135 11.47 27.17 27.36
CA MET A 135 11.50 26.89 25.91
C MET A 135 11.76 25.41 25.60
N ILE A 136 12.64 24.74 26.35
CA ILE A 136 12.88 23.31 26.20
C ILE A 136 11.60 22.52 26.51
N LEU A 137 10.94 22.81 27.64
CA LEU A 137 9.70 22.16 28.01
C LEU A 137 8.60 22.39 26.97
N LEU A 138 8.49 23.61 26.44
CA LEU A 138 7.54 23.93 25.37
C LEU A 138 7.76 23.05 24.13
N VAL A 139 9.01 22.91 23.67
CA VAL A 139 9.33 22.03 22.52
C VAL A 139 8.97 20.58 22.84
N CYS A 140 9.26 20.10 24.05
CA CYS A 140 8.87 18.75 24.46
C CYS A 140 7.34 18.56 24.45
N TYR A 141 6.56 19.53 24.92
CA TYR A 141 5.10 19.49 24.87
C TYR A 141 4.56 19.47 23.44
N VAL A 142 5.14 20.25 22.52
CA VAL A 142 4.75 20.24 21.10
C VAL A 142 5.03 18.88 20.47
N LEU A 143 6.21 18.30 20.72
CA LEU A 143 6.54 16.96 20.22
C LEU A 143 5.61 15.90 20.79
N LEU A 144 5.30 15.97 22.09
CA LEU A 144 4.37 15.05 22.74
C LEU A 144 2.96 15.17 22.13
N PHE A 145 2.49 16.39 21.87
CA PHE A 145 1.21 16.63 21.23
C PHE A 145 1.12 15.97 19.84
N ILE A 146 2.15 16.12 19.02
CA ILE A 146 2.23 15.47 17.69
C ILE A 146 2.17 13.95 17.83
N ILE A 147 2.91 13.36 18.78
CA ILE A 147 2.92 11.91 18.99
C ILE A 147 1.54 11.41 19.44
N ILE A 148 0.92 12.07 20.43
CA ILE A 148 -0.40 11.65 20.93
C ILE A 148 -1.45 11.74 19.83
N THR A 149 -1.46 12.83 19.05
CA THR A 149 -2.43 13.02 17.97
C THR A 149 -2.24 12.04 16.82
N ALA A 150 -0.99 11.72 16.45
CA ALA A 150 -0.68 10.71 15.44
C ALA A 150 -1.11 9.30 15.88
N GLN A 151 -0.78 8.89 17.12
CA GLN A 151 -1.20 7.59 17.66
C GLN A 151 -2.72 7.52 17.85
N GLY A 152 -3.34 8.61 18.32
CA GLY A 152 -4.79 8.75 18.39
C GLY A 152 -5.47 8.57 17.04
N ALA A 153 -4.89 9.13 15.97
CA ALA A 153 -5.39 8.95 14.61
C ALA A 153 -5.32 7.47 14.17
N LYS A 154 -4.18 6.80 14.37
CA LYS A 154 -4.05 5.34 14.09
C LYS A 154 -5.02 4.50 14.89
N ARG A 155 -5.33 4.91 16.11
CA ARG A 155 -6.30 4.22 16.96
C ARG A 155 -7.74 4.41 16.46
N CYS A 156 -8.06 5.59 15.93
CA CYS A 156 -9.32 5.83 15.22
C CYS A 156 -9.41 4.96 13.96
N HIS A 157 -8.32 4.91 13.18
CA HIS A 157 -8.20 4.10 11.97
C HIS A 157 -8.37 2.60 12.23
N ASP A 158 -7.86 2.10 13.35
CA ASP A 158 -8.07 0.71 13.77
C ASP A 158 -9.55 0.36 13.98
N ARG A 159 -10.41 1.38 14.18
CA ARG A 159 -11.86 1.24 14.34
C ARG A 159 -12.66 1.66 13.10
N GLY A 160 -12.01 1.88 11.95
CA GLY A 160 -12.65 2.30 10.71
C GLY A 160 -13.02 3.80 10.64
N ASN A 161 -12.77 4.55 11.72
CA ASN A 161 -13.11 5.97 11.82
C ASN A 161 -11.97 6.86 11.31
N SER A 162 -12.28 8.11 10.95
CA SER A 162 -11.25 9.09 10.59
C SER A 162 -10.44 9.53 11.83
N GLY A 163 -9.20 9.95 11.62
CA GLY A 163 -8.32 10.41 12.70
C GLY A 163 -8.87 11.57 13.53
N TRP A 164 -9.84 12.32 13.00
CA TRP A 164 -10.51 13.45 13.67
C TRP A 164 -11.43 13.02 14.83
N PHE A 165 -11.86 11.75 14.88
CA PHE A 165 -12.75 11.27 15.93
C PHE A 165 -12.14 11.39 17.33
N GLN A 166 -10.80 11.43 17.45
CA GLN A 166 -10.11 11.60 18.73
C GLN A 166 -10.49 12.91 19.47
N PHE A 167 -10.96 13.93 18.75
CA PHE A 167 -11.37 15.22 19.33
C PHE A 167 -12.84 15.24 19.78
N ILE A 168 -13.60 14.18 19.49
CA ILE A 168 -14.96 14.04 20.02
C ILE A 168 -14.84 13.81 21.55
N PRO A 169 -15.57 14.59 22.37
CA PRO A 169 -15.57 14.40 23.82
C PRO A 169 -15.81 12.93 24.20
N PHE A 170 -15.05 12.45 25.18
CA PHE A 170 -15.06 11.06 25.68
C PHE A 170 -14.64 9.96 24.70
N TYR A 171 -14.50 10.24 23.39
CA TYR A 171 -14.09 9.22 22.42
C TYR A 171 -12.66 8.72 22.69
N GLY A 172 -11.75 9.62 23.10
CA GLY A 172 -10.40 9.25 23.53
C GLY A 172 -10.36 8.20 24.65
N PHE A 173 -11.29 8.30 25.62
CA PHE A 173 -11.46 7.33 26.70
C PHE A 173 -12.05 6.01 26.18
N TRP A 174 -13.09 6.10 25.35
CA TRP A 174 -13.70 4.92 24.70
C TRP A 174 -12.69 4.09 23.90
N MET A 175 -11.77 4.75 23.18
CA MET A 175 -10.72 4.10 22.38
C MET A 175 -9.76 3.21 23.19
N LEU A 176 -9.62 3.44 24.50
CA LEU A 176 -8.78 2.61 25.38
C LEU A 176 -9.32 1.18 25.52
N PHE A 177 -10.65 1.03 25.48
CA PHE A 177 -11.30 -0.25 25.81
C PHE A 177 -11.84 -0.96 24.57
N ALA A 178 -12.38 -0.20 23.62
CA ALA A 178 -13.20 -0.76 22.56
C ALA A 178 -12.40 -1.54 21.49
N PRO A 179 -12.86 -2.69 20.97
CA PRO A 179 -12.08 -3.53 20.05
C PRO A 179 -11.91 -2.91 18.66
N GLY A 180 -10.76 -3.13 18.00
CA GLY A 180 -10.55 -2.75 16.61
C GLY A 180 -11.37 -3.56 15.61
N GLU A 181 -11.49 -3.07 14.38
CA GLU A 181 -12.07 -3.81 13.25
C GLU A 181 -11.22 -5.04 12.92
N LYS A 182 -11.87 -6.17 12.63
CA LYS A 182 -11.19 -7.39 12.19
C LYS A 182 -10.85 -7.29 10.70
N GLY A 183 -9.82 -8.02 10.28
CA GLY A 183 -9.40 -8.08 8.89
C GLY A 183 -8.77 -6.78 8.39
N ILE A 184 -8.81 -6.60 7.08
CA ILE A 184 -8.22 -5.45 6.37
C ILE A 184 -9.29 -4.37 6.24
N ASN A 185 -8.95 -3.13 6.60
CA ASN A 185 -9.78 -1.96 6.32
C ASN A 185 -9.00 -0.95 5.46
N LYS A 186 -9.61 0.20 5.13
CA LYS A 186 -9.02 1.24 4.28
C LYS A 186 -7.71 1.85 4.81
N TYR A 187 -7.39 1.63 6.09
CA TYR A 187 -6.17 2.11 6.74
C TYR A 187 -5.10 1.02 6.88
N GLY A 188 -5.37 -0.20 6.40
CA GLY A 188 -4.42 -1.30 6.35
C GLY A 188 -4.87 -2.56 7.10
N PRO A 189 -3.99 -3.58 7.14
CA PRO A 189 -4.26 -4.84 7.82
C PRO A 189 -4.34 -4.66 9.34
N ASN A 190 -5.11 -5.54 9.99
CA ASN A 190 -5.20 -5.56 11.45
C ASN A 190 -3.80 -5.74 12.07
N PRO A 191 -3.39 -4.89 13.03
CA PRO A 191 -2.08 -5.01 13.67
C PRO A 191 -1.88 -6.35 14.42
N LYS A 192 -2.96 -7.07 14.74
CA LYS A 192 -2.91 -8.42 15.33
C LYS A 192 -2.93 -9.57 14.31
N GLY A 193 -3.06 -9.28 13.02
CA GLY A 193 -3.19 -10.30 11.97
C GLY A 193 -4.48 -11.10 12.01
N LEU A 194 -5.53 -10.57 12.67
CA LEU A 194 -6.85 -11.18 12.84
C LEU A 194 -7.91 -10.55 11.92
#